data_AF-A0A1Y1M2E1-F1
#
_entry.id   AF-A0A1Y1M2E1-F1
#
_cell.length_a   1.000
_cell.length_b   1.000
_cell.length_c   1.000
_cell.angle_alpha   90.00
_cell.angle_beta   90.00
_cell.angle_gamma   90.00
#
_symmetry.space_group_name_H-M   'P 1'
#
loop_
_entity.id
_entity.type
_entity.pdbx_description
1 polymer ?
#
loop_
_entity_poly.entity_id
_entity_poly.type
_entity_poly.pdbx_seq_one_letter_code
_entity_poly.pdbx_strand_id
1 'polypeptide(L)'
;MPTTTQEWLKIANEFEERWNLPHVLGALDGKHVVIKAPANEGSSYFNYKHTHSIVLLALVDANYSFLYVDVGRNGKISDGGVYKNSSLAAAIETNKLNFPEERPLPAGTKPVPYVIVADAAFPLSRHILKPFPFRNMTWQQRIFNYRLSRARRVVENAFGILTNRFRVLLNIISLDPSKAQTLTLACIVLHNFLRTRSPNGYDVKEQNIDRRFTFKYTLSRQAGNR
;
A
#
# COMPACT_ATOMS: atom_id res chain seq x y z
N MET A 1 -5.32 -13.08 -3.05
CA MET A 1 -4.11 -13.17 -2.23
C MET A 1 -3.38 -14.47 -2.56
N PRO A 2 -2.03 -14.49 -2.58
CA PRO A 2 -1.26 -15.72 -2.73
C PRO A 2 -1.60 -16.71 -1.62
N THR A 3 -1.67 -17.99 -1.97
CA THR A 3 -2.00 -19.08 -1.04
C THR A 3 -0.81 -20.00 -0.79
N THR A 4 0.23 -19.94 -1.62
CA THR A 4 1.41 -20.79 -1.52
C THR A 4 2.69 -19.99 -1.31
N THR A 5 3.68 -20.63 -0.70
CA THR A 5 5.03 -20.06 -0.54
C THR A 5 5.68 -19.70 -1.87
N GLN A 6 5.43 -20.47 -2.94
CA GLN A 6 6.02 -20.20 -4.26
C GLN A 6 5.45 -18.93 -4.91
N GLU A 7 4.15 -18.67 -4.75
CA GLU A 7 3.55 -17.42 -5.24
C GLU A 7 4.11 -16.21 -4.48
N TRP A 8 4.35 -16.33 -3.17
CA TRP A 8 5.01 -15.29 -2.39
C TRP A 8 6.46 -15.05 -2.83
N LEU A 9 7.22 -16.12 -3.09
CA LEU A 9 8.58 -16.01 -3.60
C LEU A 9 8.62 -15.33 -4.97
N LYS A 10 7.65 -15.61 -5.84
CA LYS A 10 7.52 -14.90 -7.12
C LYS A 10 7.39 -13.40 -6.92
N ILE A 11 6.49 -12.96 -6.02
CA ILE A 11 6.32 -11.53 -5.72
C ILE A 11 7.61 -10.92 -5.14
N ALA A 12 8.28 -11.64 -4.24
CA ALA A 12 9.55 -11.18 -3.66
C ALA A 12 10.64 -10.97 -4.71
N ASN A 13 10.76 -11.90 -5.66
CA ASN A 13 11.70 -11.79 -6.77
C ASN A 13 11.34 -10.61 -7.67
N GLU A 14 10.06 -10.41 -7.99
CA GLU A 14 9.62 -9.27 -8.80
C GLU A 14 9.91 -7.92 -8.11
N PHE A 15 9.79 -7.84 -6.78
CA PHE A 15 10.20 -6.65 -6.03
C PHE A 15 11.72 -6.43 -6.04
N GLU A 16 12.50 -7.50 -5.96
CA GLU A 16 13.95 -7.41 -6.05
C GLU A 16 14.40 -6.94 -7.44
N GLU A 17 13.83 -7.50 -8.50
CA GLU A 17 14.16 -7.18 -9.89
C GLU A 17 13.74 -5.74 -10.27
N ARG A 18 12.51 -5.34 -9.94
CA ARG A 18 11.95 -4.05 -10.36
C ARG A 18 12.28 -2.90 -9.42
N TRP A 19 12.22 -3.15 -8.12
CA TRP A 19 12.30 -2.10 -7.10
C TRP A 19 13.61 -2.15 -6.31
N ASN A 20 14.45 -3.16 -6.56
CA ASN A 20 15.75 -3.38 -5.92
C ASN A 20 15.65 -3.36 -4.39
N LEU A 21 14.63 -4.05 -3.89
CA LEU A 21 14.44 -4.35 -2.47
C LEU A 21 14.08 -5.83 -2.31
N PRO A 22 15.01 -6.68 -1.85
CA PRO A 22 14.78 -8.11 -1.69
C PRO A 22 13.77 -8.40 -0.57
N HIS A 23 13.19 -9.60 -0.63
CA HIS A 23 12.34 -10.19 0.41
C HIS A 23 11.02 -9.44 0.67
N VAL A 24 10.59 -8.59 -0.26
CA VAL A 24 9.33 -7.83 -0.14
C VAL A 24 8.15 -8.63 -0.68
N LEU A 25 7.16 -8.90 0.16
CA LEU A 25 5.94 -9.64 -0.20
C LEU A 25 4.82 -8.73 -0.71
N GLY A 26 4.97 -7.43 -0.58
CA GLY A 26 3.99 -6.44 -1.01
C GLY A 26 4.19 -5.10 -0.34
N ALA A 27 3.57 -4.07 -0.91
CA ALA A 27 3.50 -2.74 -0.32
C ALA A 27 2.09 -2.48 0.24
N LEU A 28 2.02 -2.09 1.51
CA LEU A 28 0.78 -1.84 2.25
C LEU A 28 0.60 -0.34 2.47
N ASP A 29 -0.57 0.18 2.11
CA ASP A 29 -0.93 1.58 2.38
C ASP A 29 -2.45 1.76 2.43
N GLY A 30 -2.87 2.88 3.01
CA GLY A 30 -4.26 3.30 3.08
C GLY A 30 -4.62 4.39 2.06
N LYS A 31 -5.89 4.43 1.68
CA LYS A 31 -6.45 5.47 0.83
C LYS A 31 -7.84 5.86 1.32
N HIS A 32 -8.08 7.16 1.43
CA HIS A 32 -9.43 7.69 1.62
C HIS A 32 -10.19 7.71 0.29
N VAL A 33 -11.35 7.04 0.27
CA VAL A 33 -12.37 7.18 -0.77
C VAL A 33 -13.40 8.18 -0.26
N VAL A 34 -13.48 9.33 -0.93
CA VAL A 34 -14.30 10.45 -0.47
C VAL A 34 -15.77 10.16 -0.77
N ILE A 35 -16.60 10.28 0.24
CA ILE A 35 -18.05 10.10 0.17
C ILE A 35 -18.77 11.38 0.59
N LYS A 36 -20.02 11.54 0.16
CA LYS A 36 -20.90 12.55 0.75
C LYS A 36 -21.08 12.23 2.24
N ALA A 37 -21.14 13.26 3.07
CA ALA A 37 -21.44 13.12 4.49
C ALA A 37 -22.72 12.29 4.67
N PRO A 38 -22.66 11.14 5.37
CA PRO A 38 -23.86 10.36 5.64
C PRO A 38 -24.79 11.14 6.57
N ALA A 39 -26.10 11.01 6.37
CA ALA A 39 -27.09 11.64 7.24
C ALA A 39 -27.00 11.04 8.65
N ASN A 40 -27.07 11.89 9.68
CA ASN A 40 -27.12 11.49 11.09
C ASN A 40 -25.88 10.74 11.66
N GLU A 41 -24.75 10.69 10.95
CA GLU A 41 -23.55 9.97 11.41
C GLU A 41 -22.45 10.87 12.01
N GLY A 42 -22.77 12.16 12.23
CA GLY A 42 -21.89 13.14 12.86
C GLY A 42 -20.51 13.23 12.19
N SER A 43 -19.44 13.20 13.00
CA SER A 43 -18.05 13.30 12.53
C SER A 43 -17.37 11.93 12.31
N SER A 44 -18.10 10.82 12.36
CA SER A 44 -17.53 9.47 12.30
C SER A 44 -16.70 9.22 11.03
N TYR A 45 -17.10 9.84 9.92
CA TYR A 45 -16.41 9.73 8.62
C TYR A 45 -15.52 10.93 8.31
N PHE A 46 -15.56 11.97 9.15
CA PHE A 46 -14.80 13.18 8.98
C PHE A 46 -13.32 12.91 9.29
N ASN A 47 -12.49 12.98 8.25
CA ASN A 47 -11.07 12.69 8.33
C ASN A 47 -10.26 13.97 8.60
N TYR A 48 -8.95 13.80 8.84
CA TYR A 48 -8.01 14.90 9.05
C TYR A 48 -7.83 15.84 7.84
N LYS A 49 -8.39 15.47 6.67
CA LYS A 49 -8.42 16.31 5.45
C LYS A 49 -9.71 17.10 5.31
N HIS A 50 -10.51 17.20 6.37
CA HIS A 50 -11.79 17.90 6.39
C HIS A 50 -12.80 17.38 5.36
N THR A 51 -12.77 16.08 5.07
CA THR A 51 -13.72 15.41 4.16
C THR A 51 -14.33 14.18 4.82
N HIS A 52 -15.49 13.74 4.34
CA HIS A 52 -16.07 12.45 4.74
C HIS A 52 -15.52 11.35 3.82
N SER A 53 -15.06 10.25 4.41
CA SER A 53 -14.46 9.16 3.62
C SER A 53 -14.61 7.80 4.28
N ILE A 54 -14.57 6.76 3.46
CA ILE A 54 -14.24 5.40 3.89
C ILE A 54 -12.76 5.12 3.60
N VAL A 55 -12.13 4.31 4.45
CA VAL A 55 -10.75 3.87 4.26
C VAL A 55 -10.72 2.61 3.39
N LEU A 56 -9.84 2.62 2.41
CA LEU A 56 -9.37 1.46 1.64
C LEU A 56 -7.93 1.16 2.12
N LEU A 57 -7.73 0.06 2.83
CA LEU A 57 -6.41 -0.49 3.10
C LEU A 57 -6.08 -1.52 2.00
N ALA A 58 -4.90 -1.44 1.39
CA ALA A 58 -4.53 -2.33 0.31
C ALA A 58 -3.09 -2.83 0.41
N LEU A 59 -2.90 -4.13 0.15
CA LEU A 59 -1.60 -4.74 -0.12
C LEU A 59 -1.46 -4.93 -1.62
N VAL A 60 -0.36 -4.45 -2.19
CA VAL A 60 -0.12 -4.44 -3.65
C VAL A 60 1.20 -5.12 -3.98
N ASP A 61 1.22 -5.93 -5.05
CA ASP A 61 2.43 -6.58 -5.57
C ASP A 61 3.30 -5.63 -6.39
N ALA A 62 4.50 -6.10 -6.80
CA ALA A 62 5.44 -5.33 -7.60
C ALA A 62 4.88 -4.87 -8.96
N ASN A 63 3.77 -5.47 -9.42
CA ASN A 63 3.10 -5.27 -10.69
C ASN A 63 1.79 -4.49 -10.56
N TYR A 64 1.63 -3.71 -9.49
CA TYR A 64 0.45 -2.86 -9.24
C TYR A 64 -0.88 -3.62 -9.14
N SER A 65 -0.86 -4.93 -8.85
CA SER A 65 -2.07 -5.73 -8.61
C SER A 65 -2.39 -5.75 -7.12
N PHE A 66 -3.67 -5.62 -6.79
CA PHE A 66 -4.14 -5.65 -5.42
C PHE A 66 -4.19 -7.10 -4.92
N LEU A 67 -3.33 -7.47 -3.97
CA LEU A 67 -3.26 -8.81 -3.38
C LEU A 67 -4.31 -9.02 -2.29
N TYR A 68 -4.56 -7.97 -1.50
CA TYR A 68 -5.51 -7.89 -0.40
C TYR A 68 -6.09 -6.49 -0.31
N VAL A 69 -7.37 -6.38 0.03
CA VAL A 69 -8.05 -5.11 0.28
C VAL A 69 -9.02 -5.23 1.45
N ASP A 70 -9.12 -4.18 2.25
CA ASP A 70 -10.12 -3.99 3.30
C ASP A 70 -10.74 -2.60 3.11
N VAL A 71 -12.06 -2.52 2.94
CA VAL A 71 -12.77 -1.30 2.55
C VAL A 71 -13.95 -1.09 3.48
N GLY A 72 -14.19 0.17 3.87
CA GLY A 72 -15.42 0.56 4.56
C GLY A 72 -15.22 0.96 6.02
N ARG A 73 -13.98 0.89 6.55
CA ARG A 73 -13.68 1.52 7.85
C ARG A 73 -13.89 3.03 7.76
N ASN A 74 -14.34 3.63 8.85
CA ASN A 74 -14.62 5.05 8.89
C ASN A 74 -13.34 5.90 8.74
N GLY A 75 -13.43 7.02 8.02
CA GLY A 75 -12.28 7.86 7.65
C GLY A 75 -11.50 8.51 8.79
N LYS A 76 -11.94 8.37 10.04
CA LYS A 76 -11.26 8.90 11.23
C LYS A 76 -10.10 8.03 11.69
N ILE A 77 -10.12 6.73 11.41
CA ILE A 77 -9.10 5.79 11.87
C ILE A 77 -7.84 5.93 11.00
N SER A 78 -6.66 5.95 11.63
CA SER A 78 -5.38 5.96 10.92
C SER A 78 -5.08 4.62 10.25
N ASP A 79 -4.21 4.61 9.24
CA ASP A 79 -3.87 3.39 8.50
C ASP A 79 -3.32 2.27 9.40
N GLY A 80 -2.49 2.63 10.39
CA GLY A 80 -2.02 1.68 11.40
C GLY A 80 -3.14 1.12 12.30
N GLY A 81 -4.18 1.92 12.59
CA GLY A 81 -5.35 1.47 13.34
C GLY A 81 -6.27 0.56 12.50
N VAL A 82 -6.43 0.87 11.21
CA VAL A 82 -7.16 0.01 10.26
C VAL A 82 -6.45 -1.32 10.09
N TYR A 83 -5.12 -1.32 9.94
CA TYR A 83 -4.31 -2.53 9.83
C TYR A 83 -4.46 -3.45 11.04
N LYS A 84 -4.31 -2.92 12.27
CA LYS A 84 -4.40 -3.73 13.49
C LYS A 84 -5.72 -4.48 13.63
N ASN A 85 -6.80 -3.96 13.05
CA ASN A 85 -8.14 -4.55 13.07
C ASN A 85 -8.52 -5.23 11.75
N SER A 86 -7.55 -5.51 10.89
CA SER A 86 -7.75 -6.13 9.58
C SER A 86 -7.56 -7.64 9.63
N SER A 87 -8.25 -8.36 8.74
CA SER A 87 -8.05 -9.80 8.60
C SER A 87 -6.63 -10.16 8.15
N LEU A 88 -5.94 -9.25 7.47
CA LEU A 88 -4.53 -9.38 7.11
C LEU A 88 -3.63 -9.48 8.35
N ALA A 89 -3.79 -8.56 9.32
CA ALA A 89 -3.00 -8.60 10.54
C ALA A 89 -3.21 -9.91 11.31
N ALA A 90 -4.46 -10.34 11.47
CA ALA A 90 -4.79 -11.60 12.11
C ALA A 90 -4.18 -12.82 11.38
N ALA A 91 -4.18 -12.82 10.04
CA ALA A 91 -3.59 -13.89 9.25
C ALA A 91 -2.04 -13.94 9.35
N ILE A 92 -1.38 -12.78 9.46
CA ILE A 92 0.06 -12.68 9.70
C ILE A 92 0.39 -13.21 11.10
N GLU A 93 -0.34 -12.79 12.13
CA GLU A 93 -0.11 -13.19 13.52
C GLU A 93 -0.35 -14.69 13.74
N THR A 94 -1.34 -15.26 13.05
CA THR A 94 -1.66 -16.70 13.14
C THR A 94 -0.88 -17.57 12.14
N ASN A 95 0.11 -17.01 11.43
CA ASN A 95 0.94 -17.68 10.43
C ASN A 95 0.15 -18.45 9.36
N LYS A 96 -0.99 -17.91 8.92
CA LYS A 96 -1.89 -18.56 7.94
C LYS A 96 -1.60 -18.22 6.49
N LEU A 97 -0.61 -17.36 6.24
CA LEU A 97 -0.33 -16.83 4.90
C LEU A 97 0.73 -17.64 4.13
N ASN A 98 1.30 -18.71 4.71
CA ASN A 98 2.33 -19.53 4.06
C ASN A 98 3.53 -18.70 3.57
N PHE A 99 3.94 -17.68 4.34
CA PHE A 99 5.12 -16.89 4.04
C PHE A 99 6.36 -17.79 3.94
N PRO A 100 7.33 -17.46 3.06
CA PRO A 100 8.54 -18.25 2.93
C PRO A 100 9.37 -18.24 4.22
N GLU A 101 10.12 -19.32 4.44
CA GLU A 101 11.11 -19.39 5.50
C GLU A 101 12.18 -18.30 5.34
N GLU A 102 12.77 -17.90 6.47
CA GLU A 102 13.80 -16.87 6.49
C GLU A 102 15.01 -17.28 5.64
N ARG A 103 15.55 -16.32 4.90
CA ARG A 103 16.76 -16.52 4.09
C ARG A 103 17.74 -15.37 4.30
N PRO A 104 19.04 -15.59 4.09
CA PRO A 104 19.98 -14.48 4.05
C PRO A 104 19.70 -13.59 2.83
N LEU A 105 19.93 -12.28 3.00
CA LEU A 105 19.97 -11.35 1.86
C LEU A 105 21.16 -11.66 0.95
N PRO A 106 21.19 -11.23 -0.33
CA PRO A 106 22.25 -11.56 -1.29
C PRO A 106 23.70 -11.31 -0.83
N ALA A 107 23.91 -10.36 0.09
CA ALA A 107 25.23 -10.04 0.66
C ALA A 107 25.34 -10.33 2.18
N GLY A 108 24.33 -10.98 2.75
CA GLY A 108 24.26 -11.30 4.18
C GLY A 108 24.43 -12.79 4.43
N THR A 109 24.86 -13.14 5.64
CA THR A 109 24.93 -14.54 6.11
C THR A 109 23.80 -14.88 7.08
N LYS A 110 23.23 -13.88 7.75
CA LYS A 110 22.16 -14.06 8.72
C LYS A 110 20.81 -14.18 8.01
N PRO A 111 20.02 -15.24 8.28
CA PRO A 111 18.64 -15.33 7.82
C PRO A 111 17.81 -14.15 8.33
N VAL A 112 16.98 -13.59 7.45
CA VAL A 112 16.02 -12.54 7.77
C VAL A 112 14.66 -12.89 7.15
N PRO A 113 13.55 -12.45 7.78
CA PRO A 113 12.22 -12.77 7.28
C PRO A 113 11.90 -12.03 5.99
N TYR A 114 10.92 -12.58 5.28
CA TYR A 114 10.19 -11.87 4.23
C TYR A 114 9.17 -10.91 4.85
N VAL A 115 9.03 -9.73 4.25
CA VAL A 115 8.33 -8.59 4.87
C VAL A 115 7.38 -7.91 3.90
N ILE A 116 6.33 -7.31 4.45
CA ILE A 116 5.49 -6.32 3.80
C ILE A 116 6.08 -4.94 4.10
N VAL A 117 6.22 -4.09 3.09
CA VAL A 117 6.71 -2.71 3.29
C VAL A 117 5.54 -1.77 3.52
N ALA A 118 5.67 -0.89 4.51
CA ALA A 118 4.60 0.01 4.91
C ALA A 118 5.14 1.38 5.33
N ASP A 119 4.26 2.37 5.44
CA ASP A 119 4.63 3.72 5.86
C ASP A 119 4.94 3.82 7.37
N ALA A 120 5.30 5.02 7.84
CA ALA A 120 5.67 5.23 9.24
C ALA A 120 4.51 5.04 10.24
N ALA A 121 3.26 5.15 9.80
CA ALA A 121 2.06 5.02 10.61
C ALA A 121 1.74 3.57 10.97
N PHE A 122 2.29 2.59 10.23
CA PHE A 122 2.16 1.18 10.56
C PHE A 122 3.14 0.77 11.69
N PRO A 123 2.79 -0.26 12.49
CA PRO A 123 3.70 -0.81 13.48
C PRO A 123 4.85 -1.57 12.80
N LEU A 124 6.07 -1.44 13.34
CA LEU A 124 7.17 -2.33 12.96
C LEU A 124 6.90 -3.71 13.57
N SER A 125 7.03 -4.78 12.79
CA SER A 125 6.87 -6.16 13.27
C SER A 125 7.77 -7.11 12.48
N ARG A 126 7.75 -8.41 12.82
CA ARG A 126 8.53 -9.45 12.11
C ARG A 126 8.29 -9.44 10.60
N HIS A 127 7.06 -9.16 10.17
CA HIS A 127 6.66 -9.17 8.77
C HIS A 127 6.21 -7.80 8.25
N ILE A 128 6.40 -6.72 9.01
CA ILE A 128 6.18 -5.35 8.54
C ILE A 128 7.44 -4.53 8.71
N LEU A 129 7.94 -4.03 7.58
CA LEU A 129 9.10 -3.17 7.50
C LEU A 129 8.69 -1.74 7.18
N LYS A 130 9.17 -0.79 7.98
CA LYS A 130 8.85 0.64 7.86
C LYS A 130 10.12 1.49 7.90
N PRO A 131 10.09 2.75 7.44
CA PRO A 131 11.30 3.58 7.37
C PRO A 131 11.86 3.87 8.76
N PHE A 132 13.17 4.07 8.82
CA PHE A 132 13.80 4.70 9.99
C PHE A 132 13.22 6.10 10.21
N PRO A 133 13.08 6.54 11.48
CA PRO A 133 12.67 7.90 11.78
C PRO A 133 13.60 8.93 11.11
N PHE A 134 13.03 9.99 10.55
CA PHE A 134 13.80 10.99 9.79
C PHE A 134 14.76 11.85 10.62
N ARG A 135 14.71 11.77 11.95
CA ARG A 135 15.58 12.53 12.86
C ARG A 135 16.93 11.81 13.01
N ASN A 136 18.02 12.55 12.83
CA ASN A 136 19.39 12.09 13.05
C ASN A 136 19.77 10.80 12.28
N MET A 137 19.24 10.64 11.05
CA MET A 137 19.53 9.46 10.24
C MET A 137 20.99 9.40 9.80
N THR A 138 21.61 8.23 9.96
CA THR A 138 22.91 7.91 9.37
C THR A 138 22.81 7.85 7.84
N TRP A 139 23.96 7.88 7.16
CA TRP A 139 24.01 7.75 5.70
C TRP A 139 23.40 6.42 5.22
N GLN A 140 23.66 5.33 5.91
CA GLN A 140 23.13 4.01 5.62
C GLN A 140 21.61 3.95 5.79
N GLN A 141 21.07 4.60 6.84
CA GLN A 141 19.62 4.71 7.05
C GLN A 141 18.95 5.52 5.94
N ARG A 142 19.60 6.57 5.43
CA ARG A 142 19.09 7.35 4.29
C ARG A 142 19.01 6.50 3.02
N ILE A 143 20.06 5.72 2.72
CA ILE A 143 20.07 4.79 1.57
C ILE A 143 18.94 3.77 1.71
N PHE A 144 18.80 3.18 2.89
CA PHE A 144 17.73 2.22 3.17
C PHE A 144 16.34 2.85 2.98
N ASN A 145 16.08 4.00 3.60
CA ASN A 145 14.79 4.70 3.48
C ASN A 145 14.49 5.09 2.03
N TYR A 146 15.49 5.46 1.24
CA TYR A 146 15.32 5.72 -0.18
C TYR A 146 14.85 4.47 -0.93
N ARG A 147 15.52 3.32 -0.75
CA ARG A 147 15.13 2.04 -1.39
C ARG A 147 13.74 1.58 -0.94
N LEU A 148 13.46 1.66 0.36
CA LEU A 148 12.14 1.34 0.93
C LEU A 148 11.05 2.23 0.33
N SER A 149 11.32 3.54 0.18
CA SER A 149 10.36 4.47 -0.42
C SER A 149 10.00 4.08 -1.86
N ARG A 150 10.97 3.64 -2.67
CA ARG A 150 10.69 3.17 -4.04
C ARG A 150 9.77 1.96 -4.06
N ALA A 151 10.03 0.96 -3.21
CA ALA A 151 9.17 -0.22 -3.10
C ALA A 151 7.76 0.13 -2.60
N ARG A 152 7.63 1.02 -1.61
CA ARG A 152 6.31 1.49 -1.14
C ARG A 152 5.55 2.28 -2.21
N ARG A 153 6.21 3.06 -3.05
CA ARG A 153 5.54 3.87 -4.09
C ARG A 153 4.68 3.02 -5.04
N VAL A 154 4.89 1.71 -5.07
CA VAL A 154 4.07 0.76 -5.82
C VAL A 154 2.60 0.84 -5.44
N VAL A 155 2.25 0.84 -4.16
CA VAL A 155 0.85 0.92 -3.73
C VAL A 155 0.24 2.31 -4.00
N GLU A 156 1.00 3.38 -3.80
CA GLU A 156 0.59 4.75 -4.14
C GLU A 156 0.30 4.89 -5.65
N ASN A 157 1.16 4.32 -6.50
CA ASN A 157 0.96 4.27 -7.94
C ASN A 157 -0.25 3.42 -8.33
N ALA A 158 -0.44 2.25 -7.71
CA ALA A 158 -1.60 1.39 -7.97
C ALA A 158 -2.92 2.11 -7.64
N PHE A 159 -2.97 2.85 -6.54
CA PHE A 159 -4.09 3.74 -6.23
C PHE A 159 -4.30 4.80 -7.30
N GLY A 160 -3.23 5.46 -7.75
CA GLY A 160 -3.31 6.45 -8.83
C GLY A 160 -3.85 5.87 -10.14
N ILE A 161 -3.37 4.68 -10.54
CA ILE A 161 -3.85 3.97 -11.73
C ILE A 161 -5.34 3.64 -11.59
N LEU A 162 -5.72 3.06 -10.45
CA LEU A 162 -7.10 2.68 -10.14
C LEU A 162 -8.04 3.90 -10.28
N THR A 163 -7.72 5.02 -9.64
CA THR A 163 -8.60 6.20 -9.64
C THR A 163 -8.63 6.93 -10.98
N ASN A 164 -7.52 6.96 -11.72
CA ASN A 164 -7.51 7.57 -13.06
C ASN A 164 -8.34 6.76 -14.06
N ARG A 165 -8.36 5.43 -13.91
CA ARG A 165 -9.17 4.53 -14.73
C ARG A 165 -10.65 4.63 -14.35
N PHE A 166 -10.94 4.46 -13.07
CA PHE A 166 -12.29 4.54 -12.52
C PHE A 166 -12.48 5.91 -11.88
N ARG A 167 -12.68 6.92 -12.73
CA ARG A 167 -12.77 8.34 -12.33
C ARG A 167 -13.85 8.62 -11.28
N VAL A 168 -14.80 7.72 -11.09
CA VAL A 168 -15.75 7.80 -9.96
C VAL A 168 -15.04 7.90 -8.60
N LEU A 169 -13.88 7.26 -8.44
CA LEU A 169 -13.07 7.29 -7.22
C LEU A 169 -12.25 8.59 -7.04
N LEU A 170 -12.24 9.48 -8.04
CA LEU A 170 -11.65 10.82 -7.94
C LEU A 170 -12.67 11.86 -7.42
N ASN A 171 -13.96 11.53 -7.44
CA ASN A 171 -15.04 12.44 -7.08
C ASN A 171 -15.63 12.10 -5.71
N ILE A 172 -16.44 13.03 -5.18
CA ILE A 172 -17.25 12.77 -4.00
C ILE A 172 -18.35 11.78 -4.38
N ILE A 173 -18.30 10.57 -3.84
CA ILE A 173 -19.31 9.54 -4.11
C ILE A 173 -20.57 9.87 -3.30
N SER A 174 -21.65 10.20 -4.01
CA SER A 174 -22.96 10.50 -3.41
C SER A 174 -23.81 9.24 -3.24
N LEU A 175 -23.22 8.21 -2.62
CA LEU A 175 -23.88 6.96 -2.27
C LEU A 175 -23.69 6.67 -0.79
N ASP A 176 -24.56 5.83 -0.23
CA ASP A 176 -24.39 5.31 1.13
C ASP A 176 -23.01 4.60 1.28
N PRO A 177 -22.38 4.61 2.47
CA PRO A 177 -21.06 4.03 2.69
C PRO A 177 -20.94 2.57 2.21
N SER A 178 -21.97 1.74 2.39
CA SER A 178 -21.99 0.34 1.94
C SER A 178 -21.98 0.20 0.42
N LYS A 179 -22.69 1.09 -0.29
CA LYS A 179 -22.68 1.16 -1.76
C LYS A 179 -21.35 1.69 -2.28
N ALA A 180 -20.77 2.71 -1.62
CA ALA A 180 -19.45 3.22 -1.95
C ALA A 180 -18.35 2.16 -1.76
N GLN A 181 -18.45 1.34 -0.71
CA GLN A 181 -17.58 0.18 -0.49
C GLN A 181 -17.71 -0.83 -1.64
N THR A 182 -18.94 -1.22 -1.99
CA THR A 182 -19.20 -2.17 -3.09
C THR A 182 -18.65 -1.66 -4.43
N LEU A 183 -18.87 -0.39 -4.73
CA LEU A 183 -18.35 0.27 -5.93
C LEU A 183 -16.82 0.28 -5.95
N THR A 184 -16.18 0.57 -4.81
CA THR A 184 -14.72 0.55 -4.68
C THR A 184 -14.16 -0.86 -4.93
N LEU A 185 -14.78 -1.89 -4.33
CA LEU A 185 -14.39 -3.28 -4.53
C LEU A 185 -14.54 -3.71 -6.00
N ALA A 186 -15.66 -3.36 -6.65
CA ALA A 186 -15.87 -3.65 -8.07
C ALA A 186 -14.77 -3.02 -8.95
N CYS A 187 -14.39 -1.76 -8.69
CA CYS A 187 -13.30 -1.10 -9.41
C CYS A 187 -11.96 -1.84 -9.25
N ILE A 188 -11.66 -2.33 -8.04
CA ILE A 188 -10.42 -3.07 -7.75
C ILE A 188 -10.41 -4.43 -8.45
N VAL A 189 -11.52 -5.16 -8.43
CA VAL A 189 -11.65 -6.45 -9.13
C VAL A 189 -11.45 -6.26 -10.63
N LEU A 190 -12.10 -5.24 -11.22
CA LEU A 190 -11.93 -4.92 -12.64
C LEU A 190 -10.50 -4.48 -12.96
N HIS A 191 -9.85 -3.71 -12.09
CA HIS A 191 -8.44 -3.34 -12.25
C HIS A 191 -7.55 -4.58 -12.34
N ASN A 192 -7.67 -5.50 -11.37
CA ASN A 192 -6.88 -6.73 -11.35
C ASN A 192 -7.16 -7.60 -12.58
N PHE A 193 -8.43 -7.77 -12.96
CA PHE A 193 -8.81 -8.52 -14.17
C PHE A 193 -8.11 -7.97 -15.42
N LEU A 194 -8.11 -6.64 -15.58
CA LEU A 194 -7.44 -5.97 -16.69
C LEU A 194 -5.92 -6.14 -16.62
N ARG A 195 -5.30 -6.04 -15.44
CA ARG A 195 -3.85 -6.29 -15.27
C ARG A 195 -3.45 -7.70 -15.72
N THR A 196 -4.29 -8.71 -15.47
CA THR A 196 -4.05 -10.07 -15.95
C THR A 196 -4.23 -10.22 -17.46
N ARG A 197 -5.21 -9.54 -18.06
CA ARG A 197 -5.57 -9.73 -19.48
C ARG A 197 -4.80 -8.84 -20.46
N SER A 198 -4.26 -7.70 -20.02
CA SER A 198 -3.54 -6.78 -20.91
C SER A 198 -2.34 -6.12 -20.21
N PRO A 199 -1.34 -6.90 -19.77
CA PRO A 199 -0.21 -6.39 -18.98
C PRO A 199 0.54 -5.23 -19.66
N ASN A 200 0.74 -5.31 -20.99
CA ASN A 200 1.47 -4.30 -21.77
C ASN A 200 0.67 -3.02 -22.06
N GLY A 201 -0.65 -3.01 -21.84
CA GLY A 201 -1.49 -1.84 -22.08
C GLY A 201 -1.45 -0.80 -20.96
N TYR A 202 -0.80 -1.11 -19.83
CA TYR A 202 -1.04 -0.42 -18.55
C TYR A 202 0.19 0.02 -17.78
N ASP A 203 1.40 -0.27 -18.25
CA ASP A 203 2.59 0.23 -17.58
C ASP A 203 2.73 1.72 -17.88
N VAL A 204 2.49 2.54 -16.86
CA VAL A 204 2.94 3.94 -16.87
C VAL A 204 4.44 3.88 -17.14
N LYS A 205 4.92 4.45 -18.24
CA LYS A 205 6.36 4.48 -18.55
C LYS A 205 7.11 4.98 -17.30
N GLU A 206 7.78 4.07 -16.60
CA GLU A 206 8.37 4.29 -15.27
C GLU A 206 9.33 5.49 -15.27
N GLN A 207 9.96 5.75 -16.42
CA GLN A 207 10.84 6.89 -16.71
C GLN A 207 10.21 8.27 -16.42
N ASN A 208 8.89 8.41 -16.47
CA ASN A 208 8.20 9.68 -16.17
C ASN A 208 7.91 9.88 -14.66
N ILE A 209 7.92 8.80 -13.88
CA ILE A 209 7.54 8.82 -12.45
C ILE A 209 8.75 9.23 -11.58
N ASP A 210 9.96 8.84 -11.99
CA ASP A 210 11.18 9.17 -11.26
C ASP A 210 11.63 10.62 -11.51
N ARG A 211 11.43 11.18 -12.71
CA ARG A 211 11.81 12.59 -12.98
C ARG A 211 10.82 13.62 -12.42
N ARG A 212 9.50 13.35 -12.45
CA ARG A 212 8.49 14.34 -12.03
C ARG A 212 8.31 14.45 -10.51
N PHE A 213 8.61 13.40 -9.75
CA PHE A 213 8.37 13.38 -8.29
C PHE A 213 9.62 13.57 -7.44
N THR A 214 10.79 13.15 -7.91
CA THR A 214 12.06 13.30 -7.16
C THR A 214 12.44 14.78 -6.97
N PHE A 215 11.96 15.68 -7.84
CA PHE A 215 12.14 17.13 -7.69
C PHE A 215 11.01 17.84 -6.92
N LYS A 216 9.77 17.33 -6.94
CA LYS A 216 8.61 18.02 -6.31
C LYS A 216 8.23 17.54 -4.90
N TYR A 217 8.52 16.29 -4.53
CA TYR A 217 8.02 15.71 -3.29
C TYR A 217 9.08 15.37 -2.24
N THR A 218 10.36 15.36 -2.62
CA THR A 218 11.45 15.02 -1.68
C THR A 218 11.77 16.14 -0.69
N LEU A 219 11.35 17.39 -0.95
CA LEU A 219 11.59 18.53 -0.06
C LEU A 219 10.32 19.07 0.64
N SER A 220 9.12 18.84 0.09
CA SER A 220 7.90 19.55 0.53
C SER A 220 7.05 18.81 1.58
N ARG A 221 7.28 17.52 1.83
CA ARG A 221 6.56 16.73 2.87
C ARG A 221 7.44 16.09 3.93
N GLN A 222 8.75 16.36 3.91
CA GLN A 222 9.68 15.91 4.95
C GLN A 222 9.60 16.75 6.24
N ALA A 223 8.86 17.86 6.24
CA ALA A 223 8.39 18.53 7.44
C ALA A 223 6.98 18.02 7.76
N GLY A 224 6.85 17.33 8.90
CA GLY A 224 5.59 16.71 9.32
C GLY A 224 4.44 17.70 9.41
N ASN A 225 3.24 17.22 9.07
CA ASN A 225 2.00 17.85 9.51
C ASN A 225 1.92 17.71 11.04
N ARG A 226 2.11 18.84 11.72
CA ARG A 226 1.35 19.15 12.93
C ARG A 226 -0.11 19.37 12.56
#